data_AF-A0AAE3CKD7-F1
#
_entry.id   AF-A0AAE3CKD7-F1
#
_cell.length_a   1.000
_cell.length_b   1.000
_cell.length_c   1.000
_cell.angle_alpha   90.00
_cell.angle_beta   90.00
_cell.angle_gamma   90.00
#
_symmetry.space_group_name_H-M   'P 1'
#
loop_
_entity.id
_entity.type
_entity.pdbx_description
1 polymer ?
#
loop_
_entity_poly.entity_id
_entity_poly.type
_entity_poly.pdbx_seq_one_letter_code
_entity_poly.pdbx_strand_id
1 'polypeptide(L)'
;MNMGMGMMKKMGQMGSGGGGPMAMMQKMMGQKGESSGAEGENPMQHMMGMCMEMHAEMLATIQKTNALAVSATPALQPLFLQWLDTLSDEALQLLQKQPGMESADLAKALQISGEGATYLLASLCNQGKIRLRAEGTQTT
;
A
#
# COMPACT_ATOMS: atom_id res chain seq x y z
N MET A 1 60.83 6.00 46.17
CA MET A 1 60.46 7.34 45.64
C MET A 1 60.74 7.37 44.14
N ASN A 2 59.73 7.31 43.26
CA ASN A 2 59.80 7.85 41.88
C ASN A 2 58.47 7.75 41.11
N MET A 3 57.33 7.82 41.82
CA MET A 3 56.00 7.67 41.22
C MET A 3 55.44 9.01 40.66
N GLY A 4 56.33 9.93 40.25
CA GLY A 4 55.97 11.32 39.93
C GLY A 4 56.38 11.85 38.55
N MET A 5 57.03 11.04 37.69
CA MET A 5 57.62 11.55 36.44
C MET A 5 56.95 11.00 35.15
N GLY A 6 56.18 9.91 35.25
CA GLY A 6 55.54 9.26 34.09
C GLY A 6 54.26 9.95 33.60
N MET A 7 53.49 10.56 34.50
CA MET A 7 52.19 11.16 34.15
C MET A 7 52.31 12.53 33.47
N MET A 8 53.34 13.33 33.79
CA MET A 8 53.54 14.64 33.17
C MET A 8 53.89 14.55 31.68
N LYS A 9 54.63 13.51 31.26
CA LYS A 9 55.03 13.32 29.87
C LYS A 9 53.85 12.96 28.95
N LYS A 10 52.80 12.33 29.49
CA LYS A 10 51.62 11.93 28.72
C LYS A 10 50.59 13.05 28.53
N MET A 11 50.68 14.12 29.30
CA MET A 11 49.80 15.30 29.14
C MET A 11 50.38 16.35 28.20
N GLY A 12 51.71 16.51 28.14
CA GLY A 12 52.38 17.43 27.21
C GLY A 12 52.27 17.05 25.72
N GLN A 13 51.92 15.79 25.41
CA GLN A 13 51.86 15.29 24.04
C GLN A 13 50.44 15.35 23.42
N MET A 14 49.42 15.77 24.17
CA MET A 14 48.08 16.05 23.64
C MET A 14 47.87 17.52 23.25
N GLY A 15 48.86 18.39 23.50
CA GLY A 15 48.78 19.83 23.21
C GLY A 15 49.42 20.29 21.89
N SER A 16 49.76 19.37 20.98
CA SER A 16 50.45 19.71 19.72
C SER A 16 49.83 18.98 18.53
N GLY A 17 48.60 19.36 18.21
CA GLY A 17 47.88 18.95 17.00
C GLY A 17 47.04 20.14 16.54
N GLY A 18 47.69 21.07 15.85
CA GLY A 18 47.13 22.35 15.42
C GLY A 18 45.88 22.19 14.55
N GLY A 19 44.73 22.35 15.19
CA GLY A 19 43.43 22.54 14.59
C GLY A 19 42.54 23.15 15.67
N GLY A 20 42.85 24.38 16.08
CA GLY A 20 42.07 25.06 17.10
C GLY A 20 40.59 25.17 16.67
N PRO A 21 39.65 25.35 17.63
CA PRO A 21 38.22 25.47 17.34
C PRO A 21 37.89 26.46 16.21
N MET A 22 38.72 27.50 16.08
CA MET A 22 38.63 28.54 15.06
C MET A 22 38.92 28.03 13.63
N ALA A 23 39.86 27.09 13.46
CA ALA A 23 40.19 26.47 12.17
C ALA A 23 39.08 25.50 11.71
N MET A 24 38.41 24.85 12.66
CA MET A 24 37.25 24.01 12.37
C MET A 24 36.05 24.86 11.92
N MET A 25 35.84 26.03 12.55
CA MET A 25 34.82 27.00 12.14
C MET A 25 35.10 27.57 10.74
N GLN A 26 36.37 27.88 10.45
CA GLN A 26 36.79 28.36 9.13
C GLN A 26 36.58 27.30 8.03
N LYS A 27 36.78 26.01 8.35
CA LYS A 27 36.54 24.90 7.42
C LYS A 27 35.04 24.69 7.13
N MET A 28 34.18 24.85 8.13
CA MET A 28 32.72 24.83 7.92
C MET A 28 32.20 26.05 7.16
N MET A 29 32.81 27.23 7.35
CA MET A 29 32.41 28.44 6.62
C MET A 29 32.91 28.44 5.17
N GLY A 30 34.12 27.90 4.92
CA GLY A 30 34.69 27.73 3.58
C GLY A 30 33.97 26.67 2.74
N GLN A 31 33.50 25.58 3.35
CA GLN A 31 32.69 24.58 2.65
C GLN A 31 31.29 25.08 2.25
N LYS A 32 30.85 26.24 2.75
CA LYS A 32 29.56 26.83 2.36
C LYS A 32 29.65 27.65 1.05
N GLY A 33 30.86 27.84 0.51
CA GLY A 33 31.09 28.64 -0.70
C GLY A 33 31.30 27.85 -2.00
N GLU A 34 31.61 26.54 -1.94
CA GLU A 34 32.06 25.78 -3.11
C GLU A 34 31.45 24.36 -3.14
N SER A 35 30.15 24.32 -3.39
CA SER A 35 29.43 23.15 -3.93
C SER A 35 28.11 23.68 -4.51
N SER A 36 28.12 24.13 -5.76
CA SER A 36 27.70 23.34 -6.92
C SER A 36 26.20 23.09 -6.97
N GLY A 37 25.54 23.80 -7.90
CA GLY A 37 24.64 23.14 -8.85
C GLY A 37 23.16 23.03 -8.48
N ALA A 38 22.36 23.33 -9.50
CA ALA A 38 21.02 22.83 -9.75
C ALA A 38 19.88 23.31 -8.85
N GLU A 39 18.80 23.67 -9.52
CA GLU A 39 17.43 23.78 -9.01
C GLU A 39 17.17 22.67 -7.98
N GLY A 40 16.79 23.04 -6.75
CA GLY A 40 16.56 22.04 -5.70
C GLY A 40 15.82 22.67 -4.53
N GLU A 41 14.58 22.21 -4.33
CA GLU A 41 13.70 22.62 -3.24
C GLU A 41 14.42 22.64 -1.89
N ASN A 42 14.12 23.64 -1.06
CA ASN A 42 14.69 23.75 0.28
C ASN A 42 14.42 22.42 1.03
N PRO A 43 15.43 21.78 1.64
CA PRO A 43 15.26 20.48 2.29
C PRO A 43 14.23 20.50 3.44
N MET A 44 13.96 21.67 4.04
CA MET A 44 12.84 21.85 4.98
C MET A 44 11.46 21.81 4.33
N GLN A 45 11.30 22.27 3.08
CA GLN A 45 10.04 22.22 2.34
C GLN A 45 9.72 20.78 1.90
N HIS A 46 10.74 20.04 1.45
CA HIS A 46 10.59 18.62 1.14
C HIS A 46 10.15 17.80 2.37
N MET A 47 10.77 18.08 3.53
CA MET A 47 10.39 17.41 4.78
C MET A 47 8.95 17.74 5.22
N MET A 48 8.50 19.00 5.07
CA MET A 48 7.10 19.36 5.30
C MET A 48 6.14 18.70 4.31
N GLY A 49 6.54 18.55 3.04
CA GLY A 49 5.77 17.87 2.00
C GLY A 49 5.50 16.41 2.35
N MET A 50 6.55 15.64 2.71
CA MET A 50 6.39 14.25 3.14
C MET A 50 5.50 14.11 4.39
N CYS A 51 5.63 15.02 5.36
CA CYS A 51 4.76 15.00 6.53
C CYS A 51 3.29 15.27 6.16
N MET A 52 3.00 16.20 5.24
CA MET A 52 1.63 16.49 4.79
C MET A 52 1.04 15.33 3.98
N GLU A 53 1.85 14.71 3.09
CA GLU A 53 1.42 13.56 2.29
C GLU A 53 1.05 12.36 3.17
N MET A 54 1.87 12.03 4.17
CA MET A 54 1.57 10.93 5.09
C MET A 54 0.27 11.18 5.89
N HIS A 55 0.02 12.43 6.32
CA HIS A 55 -1.24 12.77 6.99
C HIS A 55 -2.44 12.67 6.05
N ALA A 56 -2.29 13.09 4.79
CA ALA A 56 -3.34 12.98 3.78
C ALA A 56 -3.67 11.52 3.45
N GLU A 57 -2.66 10.66 3.30
CA GLU A 57 -2.84 9.22 3.08
C GLU A 57 -3.51 8.53 4.28
N MET A 58 -3.12 8.89 5.50
CA MET A 58 -3.74 8.36 6.72
C MET A 58 -5.22 8.78 6.82
N LEU A 59 -5.53 10.05 6.55
CA LEU A 59 -6.90 10.56 6.52
C LEU A 59 -7.73 9.88 5.43
N ALA A 60 -7.19 9.70 4.22
CA ALA A 60 -7.86 8.99 3.14
C ALA A 60 -8.13 7.53 3.51
N THR A 61 -7.19 6.87 4.19
CA THR A 61 -7.33 5.49 4.65
C THR A 61 -8.39 5.37 5.75
N ILE A 62 -8.42 6.30 6.70
CA ILE A 62 -9.46 6.37 7.74
C ILE A 62 -10.83 6.62 7.10
N GLN A 63 -10.93 7.55 6.14
CA GLN A 63 -12.19 7.82 5.43
C GLN A 63 -12.66 6.59 4.63
N LYS A 64 -11.76 5.89 3.94
CA LYS A 64 -12.08 4.65 3.22
C LYS A 64 -12.51 3.53 4.17
N THR A 65 -11.80 3.36 5.28
CA THR A 65 -12.12 2.35 6.31
C THR A 65 -13.46 2.67 6.98
N ASN A 66 -13.72 3.95 7.27
CA ASN A 66 -14.97 4.39 7.86
C ASN A 66 -16.14 4.29 6.86
N ALA A 67 -15.93 4.62 5.58
CA ALA A 67 -16.91 4.40 4.53
C ALA A 67 -17.27 2.90 4.40
N LEU A 68 -16.28 2.01 4.47
CA LEU A 68 -16.52 0.56 4.49
C LEU A 68 -17.23 0.11 5.77
N ALA A 69 -16.83 0.62 6.94
CA ALA A 69 -17.44 0.31 8.25
C ALA A 69 -18.89 0.82 8.37
N VAL A 70 -19.21 1.96 7.76
CA VAL A 70 -20.57 2.52 7.70
C VAL A 70 -21.42 1.78 6.66
N SER A 71 -20.82 1.30 5.55
CA SER A 71 -21.54 0.55 4.51
C SER A 71 -21.90 -0.88 4.91
N ALA A 72 -21.13 -1.51 5.80
CA ALA A 72 -21.36 -2.87 6.28
C ALA A 72 -22.04 -2.84 7.66
N THR A 73 -23.29 -2.41 7.73
CA THR A 73 -24.09 -2.59 8.95
C THR A 73 -24.23 -4.09 9.22
N PRO A 74 -23.95 -4.60 10.44
CA PRO A 74 -24.05 -6.04 10.75
C PRO A 74 -25.43 -6.65 10.42
N ALA A 75 -26.48 -5.83 10.42
CA ALA A 75 -27.83 -6.23 10.03
C ALA A 75 -28.02 -6.47 8.51
N LEU A 76 -27.21 -5.84 7.65
CA LEU A 76 -27.28 -6.04 6.20
C LEU A 76 -26.60 -7.34 5.77
N GLN A 77 -25.59 -7.80 6.52
CA GLN A 77 -24.87 -9.03 6.20
C GLN A 77 -25.78 -10.25 6.00
N PRO A 78 -26.71 -10.60 6.92
CA PRO A 78 -27.60 -11.75 6.71
C PRO A 78 -28.54 -11.57 5.51
N LEU A 79 -29.01 -10.34 5.24
CA LEU A 79 -29.86 -10.05 4.09
C LEU A 79 -29.12 -10.23 2.77
N PHE A 80 -27.86 -9.78 2.72
CA PHE A 80 -26.99 -9.97 1.56
C PHE A 80 -26.68 -11.45 1.32
N LEU A 81 -26.41 -12.21 2.38
CA LEU A 81 -26.16 -13.65 2.27
C LEU A 81 -27.41 -14.40 1.78
N GLN A 82 -28.58 -14.08 2.31
CA GLN A 82 -29.85 -14.66 1.85
C GLN A 82 -30.14 -14.32 0.38
N TRP A 83 -29.89 -13.08 -0.02
CA TRP A 83 -30.01 -12.66 -1.42
C TRP A 83 -29.02 -13.43 -2.31
N LEU A 84 -27.77 -13.60 -1.89
CA LEU A 84 -26.75 -14.37 -2.61
C LEU A 84 -27.13 -15.85 -2.75
N ASP A 85 -27.69 -16.47 -1.72
CA ASP A 85 -28.16 -17.86 -1.77
C ASP A 85 -29.31 -18.00 -2.78
N THR A 86 -30.28 -17.07 -2.73
CA THR A 86 -31.40 -17.05 -3.69
C THR A 86 -30.88 -16.89 -5.12
N LEU A 87 -29.94 -15.96 -5.33
CA LEU A 87 -29.32 -15.71 -6.63
C LEU A 87 -28.54 -16.94 -7.14
N SER A 88 -27.88 -17.66 -6.23
CA SER A 88 -27.16 -18.89 -6.54
C SER A 88 -28.10 -20.00 -7.00
N ASP A 89 -29.25 -20.14 -6.35
CA ASP A 89 -30.27 -21.12 -6.73
C ASP A 89 -30.89 -20.79 -8.08
N GLU A 90 -31.19 -19.51 -8.35
CA GLU A 90 -31.67 -19.05 -9.65
C GLU A 90 -30.65 -19.31 -10.76
N ALA A 91 -29.36 -19.04 -10.51
CA ALA A 91 -28.29 -19.32 -11.45
C ALA A 91 -28.22 -20.82 -11.79
N LEU A 92 -28.34 -21.70 -10.79
CA LEU A 92 -28.35 -23.15 -11.00
C LEU A 92 -29.55 -23.59 -11.83
N GLN A 93 -30.74 -23.05 -11.56
CA GLN A 93 -31.93 -23.35 -12.36
C GLN A 93 -31.76 -22.90 -13.82
N LEU A 94 -31.17 -21.72 -14.05
CA LEU A 94 -30.88 -21.25 -15.41
C LEU A 94 -29.88 -22.16 -16.12
N LEU A 95 -28.79 -22.54 -15.47
CA LEU A 95 -27.77 -23.43 -16.03
C LEU A 95 -28.29 -24.85 -16.29
N GLN A 96 -29.26 -25.33 -15.50
CA GLN A 96 -29.95 -26.59 -15.76
C GLN A 96 -30.88 -26.52 -16.97
N LYS A 97 -31.58 -25.39 -17.14
CA LYS A 97 -32.50 -25.16 -18.28
C LYS A 97 -31.73 -24.91 -19.58
N GLN A 98 -30.58 -24.26 -19.51
CA GLN A 98 -29.76 -23.86 -20.65
C GLN A 98 -28.28 -24.22 -20.38
N PRO A 99 -27.90 -25.48 -20.66
CA PRO A 99 -26.52 -25.91 -20.51
C PRO A 99 -25.62 -25.13 -21.49
N GLY A 100 -24.47 -24.66 -21.02
CA GLY A 100 -23.52 -23.92 -21.85
C GLY A 100 -23.76 -22.41 -21.93
N MET A 101 -24.67 -21.87 -21.10
CA MET A 101 -24.83 -20.42 -20.96
C MET A 101 -23.51 -19.74 -20.57
N GLU A 102 -23.14 -18.70 -21.30
CA GLU A 102 -21.95 -17.90 -21.03
C GLU A 102 -22.16 -16.95 -19.84
N SER A 103 -21.06 -16.50 -19.22
CA SER A 103 -21.10 -15.58 -18.08
C SER A 103 -21.81 -14.26 -18.39
N ALA A 104 -21.68 -13.75 -19.63
CA ALA A 104 -22.32 -12.51 -20.07
C ALA A 104 -23.85 -12.65 -20.15
N ASP A 105 -24.35 -13.81 -20.58
CA ASP A 105 -25.78 -14.07 -20.67
C ASP A 105 -26.38 -14.35 -19.30
N LEU A 106 -25.64 -15.04 -18.43
CA LEU A 106 -26.03 -15.20 -17.02
C LEU A 106 -26.13 -13.85 -16.31
N ALA A 107 -25.19 -12.93 -16.55
CA ALA A 107 -25.21 -11.58 -15.98
C ALA A 107 -26.50 -10.82 -16.37
N LYS A 108 -26.89 -10.89 -17.65
CA LYS A 108 -28.13 -10.28 -18.14
C LYS A 108 -29.37 -10.94 -17.53
N ALA A 109 -29.39 -12.27 -17.47
CA ALA A 109 -30.53 -13.02 -16.95
C ALA A 109 -30.78 -12.74 -15.47
N LEU A 110 -29.71 -12.61 -14.68
CA LEU A 110 -29.76 -12.33 -13.25
C LEU A 110 -29.73 -10.84 -12.89
N GLN A 111 -29.64 -9.95 -13.89
CA GLN A 111 -29.55 -8.49 -13.69
C GLN A 111 -28.40 -8.07 -12.74
N ILE A 112 -27.24 -8.72 -12.90
CA ILE A 112 -26.02 -8.42 -12.14
C ILE A 112 -24.89 -7.97 -13.08
N SER A 113 -23.80 -7.44 -12.51
CA SER A 113 -22.62 -7.09 -13.31
C SER A 113 -21.93 -8.35 -13.86
N GLY A 114 -21.12 -8.17 -14.90
CA GLY A 114 -20.33 -9.28 -15.48
C GLY A 114 -19.33 -9.87 -14.49
N GLU A 115 -18.73 -9.03 -13.64
CA GLU A 115 -17.87 -9.46 -12.53
C GLU A 115 -18.66 -10.26 -11.50
N GLY A 116 -19.88 -9.83 -11.18
CA GLY A 116 -20.79 -10.56 -10.28
C GLY A 116 -21.14 -11.95 -10.81
N ALA A 117 -21.45 -12.07 -12.11
CA ALA A 117 -21.72 -13.36 -12.74
C ALA A 117 -20.48 -14.26 -12.76
N THR A 118 -19.30 -13.68 -13.02
CA THR A 118 -18.02 -14.40 -12.99
C THR A 118 -17.72 -14.93 -11.59
N TYR A 119 -17.90 -14.10 -10.56
CA TYR A 119 -17.76 -14.49 -9.16
C TYR A 119 -18.74 -15.61 -8.79
N LEU A 120 -20.01 -15.47 -9.18
CA LEU A 120 -21.06 -16.46 -8.89
C LEU A 120 -20.72 -17.82 -9.51
N LEU A 121 -20.31 -17.84 -10.78
CA LEU A 121 -19.88 -19.05 -11.48
C LEU A 121 -18.66 -19.71 -10.84
N ALA A 122 -17.65 -18.91 -10.47
CA ALA A 122 -16.48 -19.41 -9.77
C ALA A 122 -16.85 -20.01 -8.40
N SER A 123 -17.72 -19.33 -7.64
CA SER A 123 -18.21 -19.80 -6.34
C SER A 123 -18.97 -21.13 -6.47
N LEU A 124 -19.90 -21.24 -7.42
CA LEU A 124 -20.66 -22.47 -7.68
C LEU A 124 -19.75 -23.62 -8.14
N CYS A 125 -18.71 -23.33 -8.92
CA CYS A 125 -17.71 -24.31 -9.33
C CYS A 125 -16.88 -24.80 -8.14
N ASN A 126 -16.44 -23.90 -7.26
CA ASN A 126 -15.69 -24.23 -6.05
C ASN A 126 -16.52 -25.05 -5.05
N GLN A 127 -17.84 -24.84 -5.03
CA GLN A 127 -18.78 -25.65 -4.25
C GLN A 127 -19.08 -27.02 -4.91
N GLY A 128 -18.53 -27.30 -6.10
CA GLY A 128 -18.77 -28.54 -6.84
C GLY A 128 -20.16 -28.65 -7.46
N LYS A 129 -20.93 -27.55 -7.51
CA LYS A 129 -22.30 -27.53 -8.05
C LYS A 129 -22.34 -27.48 -9.57
N ILE A 130 -21.30 -26.92 -10.20
CA ILE A 130 -21.15 -26.82 -11.66
C ILE A 130 -19.72 -27.15 -12.10
N ARG A 131 -19.51 -27.32 -13.40
CA ARG A 131 -18.19 -27.39 -14.02
C ARG A 131 -18.04 -26.27 -15.05
N LEU A 132 -16.95 -25.52 -14.97
CA LEU A 132 -16.62 -24.51 -15.96
C LEU A 132 -15.81 -25.12 -17.10
N ARG A 133 -16.05 -24.64 -18.32
CA ARG A 133 -15.23 -24.95 -19.51
C ARG A 133 -14.66 -23.64 -20.02
N ALA A 134 -13.36 -23.65 -20.31
CA ALA A 134 -12.71 -22.54 -20.98
C ALA A 134 -12.70 -22.81 -22.48
N GLU A 135 -13.08 -21.81 -23.26
CA GLU A 135 -12.93 -21.82 -24.72
C GLU A 135 -11.86 -20.78 -25.10
N GLY A 136 -10.82 -21.23 -25.81
CA GLY A 136 -9.77 -20.34 -26.29
C GLY A 136 -10.24 -19.66 -27.58
N THR A 137 -10.30 -18.33 -27.60
CA THR A 137 -10.53 -17.58 -28.83
C THR A 137 -9.21 -17.51 -29.60
N GLN A 138 -9.09 -18.28 -30.69
CA GLN A 138 -8.02 -18.08 -31.65
C GLN A 138 -8.31 -16.80 -32.44
N THR A 139 -7.67 -15.70 -32.06
CA THR A 139 -7.57 -14.51 -32.91
C THR A 139 -6.60 -14.81 -34.05
N THR A 140 -7.13 -15.17 -35.22
CA THR A 140 -6.40 -15.17 -36.51
C THR A 140 -6.44 -13.79 -37.16
#